data_AF-A0A6A8GGZ0-F1
#
_entry.id   AF-A0A6A8GGZ0-F1
#
_cell.length_a   1.000
_cell.length_b   1.000
_cell.length_c   1.000
_cell.angle_alpha   90.00
_cell.angle_beta   90.00
_cell.angle_gamma   90.00
#
_symmetry.space_group_name_H-M   'P 1'
#
loop_
_entity.id
_entity.type
_entity.pdbx_description
1 polymer ?
#
loop_
_entity_poly.entity_id
_entity_poly.type
_entity_poly.pdbx_seq_one_letter_code
_entity_poly.pdbx_strand_id
1 'polypeptide(L)' 'MSSDDRILELIREHGNLTPQAINELGSPVPDHASRCSKLVKFGLLTRISRGLYGITDDGLCYLDEELDASTLEPVDDE' A
#
# COMPACT_ATOMS: atom_id res chain seq x y z
N MET A 1 -10.04 6.53 -9.01
CA MET A 1 -8.90 6.30 -8.11
C MET A 1 -9.39 5.37 -7.02
N SER A 2 -8.90 4.14 -7.03
CA SER A 2 -9.19 3.17 -5.99
C SER A 2 -8.58 3.67 -4.68
N SER A 3 -9.19 3.32 -3.56
CA SER A 3 -8.64 3.67 -2.25
C SER A 3 -7.27 3.02 -1.96
N ASP A 4 -6.91 1.97 -2.70
CA ASP A 4 -5.59 1.35 -2.64
C ASP A 4 -4.53 2.27 -3.26
N ASP A 5 -4.84 2.88 -4.41
CA ASP A 5 -3.99 3.86 -5.09
C ASP A 5 -3.66 5.02 -4.14
N ARG A 6 -4.67 5.52 -3.43
CA ARG A 6 -4.47 6.65 -2.50
C ARG A 6 -3.54 6.29 -1.34
N ILE A 7 -3.58 5.05 -0.85
CA ILE A 7 -2.68 4.59 0.22
C ILE A 7 -1.24 4.53 -0.32
N LEU A 8 -1.04 3.97 -1.51
CA LEU A 8 0.27 3.90 -2.15
C LEU A 8 0.85 5.29 -2.44
N GLU A 9 0.02 6.21 -2.95
CA GLU A 9 0.40 7.62 -3.16
C GLU A 9 0.89 8.30 -1.88
N LEU A 10 0.14 8.16 -0.77
CA LEU A 10 0.49 8.77 0.51
C LEU A 10 1.81 8.22 1.05
N ILE A 11 2.05 6.91 0.93
CA ILE A 11 3.31 6.29 1.36
C ILE A 11 4.47 6.71 0.44
N ARG A 12 4.23 6.89 -0.87
CA ARG A 12 5.23 7.43 -1.82
C ARG A 12 5.61 8.87 -1.47
N GLU A 13 4.62 9.71 -1.15
CA GLU A 13 4.82 11.14 -0.87
C GLU A 13 5.46 11.40 0.50
N HIS A 14 5.02 10.67 1.54
CA HIS A 14 5.39 10.94 2.93
C HIS A 14 6.37 9.92 3.52
N GLY A 15 6.70 8.85 2.79
CA GLY A 15 7.52 7.74 3.27
C GLY A 15 6.70 6.72 4.08
N ASN A 16 7.37 6.01 5.00
CA ASN A 16 6.72 4.93 5.74
C ASN A 16 5.61 5.47 6.66
N LEU A 17 4.38 4.95 6.50
CA LEU A 17 3.21 5.41 7.24
C LEU A 17 2.54 4.28 8.03
N THR A 18 1.84 4.68 9.10
CA THR A 18 0.92 3.82 9.82
C THR A 18 -0.51 3.97 9.26
N PRO A 19 -1.40 2.98 9.45
CA PRO A 19 -2.81 3.10 9.07
C PRO A 19 -3.50 4.33 9.67
N GLN A 20 -3.08 4.74 10.87
CA GLN A 20 -3.58 5.95 11.51
C GLN A 20 -3.10 7.22 10.78
N ALA A 21 -1.82 7.31 10.43
CA ALA A 21 -1.29 8.47 9.69
C ALA A 21 -1.94 8.59 8.30
N ILE A 22 -2.17 7.46 7.61
CA ILE A 22 -2.91 7.41 6.34
C ILE A 22 -4.34 7.98 6.49
N ASN A 23 -5.00 7.66 7.60
CA ASN A 23 -6.33 8.21 7.90
C ASN A 23 -6.30 9.72 8.12
N GLU A 24 -5.33 10.21 8.90
CA GLU A 24 -5.17 11.62 9.22
C GLU A 24 -4.81 12.48 7.99
N LEU A 25 -4.08 11.90 7.03
CA LEU A 25 -3.72 12.52 5.75
C LEU A 25 -4.85 12.54 4.72
N GLY A 26 -6.05 12.09 5.09
CA GLY A 26 -7.26 12.26 4.30
C GLY A 26 -7.55 11.14 3.30
N SER A 27 -7.11 9.91 3.58
CA SER A 27 -7.59 8.76 2.80
C SER A 27 -9.11 8.56 3.02
N PRO A 28 -9.95 8.58 1.98
CA PRO A 28 -11.41 8.71 2.08
C PRO A 28 -12.16 7.44 2.54
N VAL A 29 -11.45 6.36 2.89
CA VAL A 29 -12.06 5.07 3.26
C VAL A 29 -11.79 4.66 4.69
N PRO A 30 -12.71 3.92 5.32
CA PRO A 30 -12.44 3.21 6.56
C PRO A 30 -11.54 1.97 6.31
N ASP A 31 -10.96 1.45 7.39
CA ASP A 31 -10.24 0.16 7.43
C ASP A 31 -8.88 0.10 6.71
N HIS A 32 -8.06 1.16 6.85
CA HIS A 32 -6.70 1.23 6.29
C HIS A 32 -5.80 0.05 6.68
N ALA A 33 -6.02 -0.57 7.84
CA ALA A 33 -5.23 -1.70 8.30
C ALA A 33 -5.43 -2.95 7.43
N SER A 34 -6.67 -3.29 7.07
CA SER A 34 -6.94 -4.43 6.18
C SER A 34 -6.46 -4.16 4.76
N ARG A 35 -6.62 -2.91 4.28
CA ARG A 35 -6.14 -2.46 2.97
C ARG A 35 -4.61 -2.54 2.87
N CYS A 36 -3.89 -2.03 3.87
CA CYS A 36 -2.43 -2.17 3.92
C CYS A 36 -2.00 -3.64 3.95
N SER A 37 -2.72 -4.49 4.70
CA SER A 37 -2.42 -5.93 4.75
C SER A 37 -2.67 -6.61 3.39
N LYS A 38 -3.72 -6.22 2.67
CA LYS A 38 -3.99 -6.70 1.31
C LYS A 38 -2.89 -6.26 0.35
N LEU A 39 -2.46 -5.00 0.41
CA LEU A 39 -1.38 -4.49 -0.44
C LEU A 39 -0.05 -5.19 -0.16
N VAL A 40 0.24 -5.50 1.10
CA VAL A 40 1.38 -6.34 1.48
C VAL A 40 1.25 -7.74 0.87
N LYS A 41 0.07 -8.35 0.97
CA LYS A 41 -0.21 -9.66 0.39
C LYS A 41 0.02 -9.71 -1.13
N PHE A 42 -0.11 -8.60 -1.85
CA PHE A 42 0.17 -8.54 -3.30
C PHE A 42 1.54 -7.92 -3.62
N GLY A 43 2.41 -7.75 -2.63
CA GLY A 43 3.77 -7.24 -2.84
C GLY A 43 3.86 -5.75 -3.16
N LEU A 44 2.77 -4.98 -3.11
CA LEU A 44 2.75 -3.53 -3.40
C LEU A 44 3.17 -2.66 -2.21
N LEU A 45 3.02 -3.19 -1.00
CA LEU A 45 3.58 -2.62 0.22
C LEU A 45 4.45 -3.66 0.93
N THR A 46 5.30 -3.19 1.83
CA THR A 46 6.03 -4.04 2.76
C THR A 46 5.77 -3.60 4.19
N ARG A 47 5.75 -4.56 5.12
CA ARG A 47 5.59 -4.31 6.54
C ARG A 47 6.97 -4.14 7.20
N ILE A 48 7.39 -2.90 7.38
CA ILE A 48 8.67 -2.55 8.01
C ILE A 48 8.68 -2.93 9.50
N SER A 49 7.57 -2.69 10.20
CA SER A 49 7.37 -3.09 11.59
C SER A 49 5.88 -3.19 11.93
N ARG A 50 5.54 -3.44 13.20
CA ARG A 50 4.15 -3.62 13.63
C ARG A 50 3.31 -2.36 13.36
N GLY A 51 2.58 -2.37 12.26
CA GLY A 51 1.69 -1.28 11.85
C GLY A 51 2.39 -0.15 11.10
N LEU A 52 3.63 -0.35 10.64
CA LEU A 52 4.36 0.58 9.80
C LEU A 52 4.60 -0.05 8.43
N TYR A 53 4.16 0.65 7.38
CA TYR A 53 4.18 0.16 6.01
C TYR A 53 5.03 1.08 5.13
N GLY A 54 5.78 0.49 4.20
CA GLY A 54 6.54 1.19 3.18
C GLY A 54 6.15 0.69 1.79
N ILE A 55 6.42 1.50 0.76
CA ILE A 55 6.17 1.13 -0.64
C ILE A 55 7.30 0.25 -1.17
N THR A 56 6.96 -0.73 -2.00
CA THR A 56 7.91 -1.60 -2.70
C THR A 56 8.18 -1.08 -4.12
N ASP A 57 9.15 -1.68 -4.81
CA ASP A 57 9.40 -1.37 -6.22
C ASP A 57 8.17 -1.68 -7.09
N ASP A 58 7.51 -2.82 -6.88
CA ASP A 58 6.25 -3.16 -7.58
C ASP A 58 5.12 -2.17 -7.26
N GLY A 59 5.09 -1.66 -6.02
CA GLY A 59 4.18 -0.57 -5.63
C GLY A 59 4.42 0.72 -6.41
N LEU A 60 5.69 1.06 -6.69
CA LEU A 60 6.05 2.20 -7.52
C LEU A 60 5.69 1.96 -8.99
N CYS A 61 6.07 0.80 -9.54
CA CYS A 61 5.71 0.41 -10.92
C CYS A 61 4.20 0.43 -11.14
N TYR A 62 3.40 0.00 -10.16
CA TYR A 62 1.95 0.07 -10.24
C TYR A 62 1.45 1.52 -10.33
N LEU A 63 1.98 2.43 -9.50
CA LEU A 63 1.62 3.85 -9.53
C LEU A 63 2.07 4.57 -10.81
N ASP A 64 3.14 4.08 -11.43
CA ASP A 64 3.68 4.62 -12.67
C ASP A 64 3.08 3.93 -13.93
N GLU A 65 2.04 3.11 -13.74
CA GLU A 65 1.35 2.34 -14.79
C GLU A 65 2.26 1.34 -15.55
N GLU A 66 3.41 1.00 -14.98
CA GLU A 66 4.37 0.01 -15.51
C GLU A 66 4.03 -1.43 -15.08
N LEU A 67 3.15 -1.59 -14.08
CA LEU A 67 2.69 -2.89 -13.58
C LEU A 67 1.15 -2.94 -13.50
N ASP A 68 0.56 -3.99 -14.05
CA ASP A 68 -0.88 -4.24 -13.96
C ASP A 68 -1.21 -5.11 -12.73
N ALA A 69 -1.86 -4.51 -11.74
CA ALA A 69 -2.26 -5.21 -10.52
C ALA A 69 -3.21 -6.41 -10.74
N SER A 70 -3.91 -6.48 -11.88
CA SER A 70 -4.76 -7.62 -12.21
C SER A 70 -3.97 -8.91 -12.48
N THR A 71 -2.66 -8.76 -12.74
CA THR A 71 -1.73 -9.86 -13.00
C THR A 71 -0.97 -10.33 -11.77
N LEU A 72 -1.13 -9.63 -10.63
CA LEU A 72 -0.42 -9.97 -9.39
C LEU A 72 -1.03 -11.20 -8.72
N GLU A 73 -0.14 -12.13 -8.38
CA GLU A 73 -0.44 -13.24 -7.48
C GLU A 73 -0.11 -12.81 -6.04
N PRO A 74 -0.83 -13.35 -5.03
CA PRO A 74 -0.48 -13.09 -3.65
C PRO A 74 0.91 -13.66 -3.34
N VAL A 75 1.76 -12.87 -2.68
CA VAL A 75 3.05 -13.34 -2.19
C VAL A 75 2.82 -14.34 -1.05
N ASP A 76 3.56 -15.44 -1.05
CA ASP A 76 3.52 -16.41 0.04
C ASP A 76 4.12 -15.78 1.30
N ASP A 77 3.32 -15.68 2.36
CA ASP A 77 3.80 -15.41 3.72
C ASP A 77 4.42 -16.72 4.27
N GLU A 78 5.69 -17.00 3.95
CA GLU A 78 6.45 -18.11 4.58
C GLU A 78 6.75 -17.86 6.08
#